data_AF-A0A3M1XP23-F1
#
_entry.id   AF-A0A3M1XP23-F1
#
_cell.length_a   1.000
_cell.length_b   1.000
_cell.length_c   1.000
_cell.angle_alpha   90.00
_cell.angle_beta   90.00
_cell.angle_gamma   90.00
#
_symmetry.space_group_name_H-M   'P 1'
#
loop_
_entity.id
_entity.type
_entity.pdbx_description
1 polymer ?
#
loop_
_entity_poly.entity_id
_entity_poly.type
_entity_poly.pdbx_seq_one_letter_code
_entity_poly.pdbx_strand_id
1 'polypeptide(L)'
;MRTLILLAVAFWGWNAQAKVYLPQVFSDHMVLQLDLPIQVWGWAEAKERITVRFAGQEAKTRARRDGRWKVLLPALPASAEGRPLSVEGENEILLENVRVGDVWLCGGQSNMAWAASGIWTKCTSMASGWP
;
A
#
# COMPACT_ATOMS: atom_id res chain seq x y z
N MET A 1 38.94 -27.27 -46.00
CA MET A 1 37.47 -27.14 -45.93
C MET A 1 36.94 -28.22 -45.01
N ARG A 2 36.59 -27.88 -43.76
CA ARG A 2 35.72 -28.63 -42.83
C ARG A 2 35.77 -27.92 -41.49
N THR A 3 35.01 -26.85 -41.45
CA THR A 3 34.65 -26.02 -40.30
C THR A 3 34.11 -26.89 -39.16
N LEU A 4 34.92 -27.12 -38.12
CA LEU A 4 34.45 -27.59 -36.81
C LEU A 4 34.24 -26.36 -35.94
N ILE A 5 33.05 -25.77 -36.05
CA ILE A 5 32.56 -24.71 -35.15
C ILE A 5 32.10 -25.43 -33.88
N LEU A 6 32.96 -25.45 -32.85
CA LEU A 6 32.57 -25.84 -31.51
C LEU A 6 31.54 -24.83 -30.99
N LEU A 7 30.30 -25.29 -30.86
CA LEU A 7 29.19 -24.61 -30.21
C LEU A 7 29.58 -24.27 -28.76
N ALA A 8 30.12 -23.07 -28.55
CA ALA A 8 30.12 -22.42 -27.24
C ALA A 8 28.70 -21.89 -26.99
N VAL A 9 27.80 -22.77 -26.54
CA VAL A 9 26.50 -22.36 -25.98
C VAL A 9 26.81 -21.69 -24.65
N ALA A 10 27.07 -20.39 -24.69
CA ALA A 10 27.12 -19.56 -23.51
C ALA A 10 25.71 -19.57 -22.89
N PHE A 11 25.56 -20.28 -21.78
CA PHE A 11 24.41 -20.21 -20.90
C PHE A 11 24.36 -18.78 -20.35
N TRP A 12 23.61 -17.91 -21.02
CA TRP A 12 23.29 -16.59 -20.50
C TRP A 12 22.36 -16.82 -19.31
N GLY A 13 22.90 -16.71 -18.10
CA GLY A 13 22.12 -16.79 -16.88
C GLY A 13 21.03 -15.72 -16.90
N TRP A 14 19.77 -16.16 -16.88
CA TRP A 14 18.65 -15.29 -16.59
C TRP A 14 18.81 -14.81 -15.14
N ASN A 15 19.23 -13.57 -14.94
CA ASN A 15 18.99 -12.89 -13.69
C ASN A 15 17.48 -12.66 -13.63
N ALA A 16 16.76 -13.53 -12.94
CA ALA A 16 15.38 -13.27 -12.55
C ALA A 16 15.43 -12.16 -11.50
N GLN A 17 15.33 -10.91 -11.94
CA GLN A 17 15.15 -9.77 -11.05
C GLN A 17 13.72 -9.83 -10.50
N ALA A 18 13.56 -10.38 -9.31
CA ALA A 18 12.28 -10.41 -8.64
C ALA A 18 12.05 -9.07 -7.93
N LYS A 19 10.85 -8.53 -8.10
CA LYS A 19 10.48 -7.22 -7.55
C LYS A 19 9.83 -7.39 -6.17
N VAL A 20 9.95 -6.38 -5.33
CA VAL A 20 9.08 -6.18 -4.17
C VAL A 20 7.65 -5.94 -4.66
N TYR A 21 6.69 -6.55 -3.98
CA TYR A 21 5.26 -6.37 -4.21
C TYR A 21 4.54 -6.11 -2.89
N LEU A 22 3.59 -5.16 -2.92
CA LEU A 22 2.69 -4.86 -1.81
C LEU A 22 1.29 -5.44 -2.05
N PRO A 23 0.55 -5.81 -1.00
CA PRO A 23 -0.87 -6.12 -1.10
C PRO A 23 -1.67 -4.89 -1.53
N GLN A 24 -2.82 -5.10 -2.18
CA GLN A 24 -3.66 -4.01 -2.73
C GLN A 24 -4.27 -3.07 -1.69
N VAL A 25 -4.19 -3.38 -0.40
CA VAL A 25 -4.59 -2.44 0.67
C VAL A 25 -3.69 -1.21 0.73
N PHE A 26 -2.46 -1.32 0.21
CA PHE A 26 -1.53 -0.22 0.09
C PHE A 26 -1.70 0.44 -1.28
N SER A 27 -2.10 1.70 -1.27
CA SER A 27 -2.28 2.50 -2.48
C SER A 27 -1.98 3.97 -2.19
N ASP A 28 -1.89 4.75 -3.25
CA ASP A 28 -1.89 6.21 -3.13
C ASP A 28 -3.16 6.69 -2.41
N HIS A 29 -3.03 7.84 -1.74
CA HIS A 29 -4.11 8.51 -1.01
C HIS A 29 -4.76 7.70 0.14
N MET A 30 -4.10 6.63 0.61
CA MET A 30 -4.61 5.84 1.74
C MET A 30 -4.47 6.56 3.08
N VAL A 31 -5.21 6.06 4.09
CA VAL A 31 -5.13 6.53 5.48
C VAL A 31 -4.70 5.38 6.37
N LEU A 32 -3.62 5.58 7.13
CA LEU A 32 -3.11 4.67 8.15
C LEU A 32 -3.72 5.01 9.51
N GLN A 33 -3.94 4.01 10.36
CA GLN A 33 -4.51 4.19 11.69
C GLN A 33 -3.57 5.00 12.60
N LEU A 34 -4.14 5.89 13.41
CA LEU A 34 -3.40 6.70 14.40
C LEU A 34 -3.13 5.93 15.69
N ASP A 35 -2.11 6.35 16.44
CA ASP A 35 -1.73 5.83 17.78
C ASP A 35 -1.52 4.31 17.89
N LEU A 36 -1.39 3.63 16.75
CA LEU A 36 -1.06 2.21 16.64
C LEU A 36 0.21 2.00 15.82
N PRO A 37 1.04 0.98 16.15
CA PRO A 37 2.17 0.61 15.30
C PRO A 37 1.71 0.32 13.87
N ILE A 38 2.37 0.95 12.90
CA ILE A 38 2.03 0.79 11.49
C ILE A 38 2.75 -0.45 10.98
N GLN A 39 1.97 -1.49 10.68
CA GLN A 39 2.51 -2.69 10.03
C GLN A 39 2.56 -2.48 8.53
N VAL A 40 3.74 -2.70 7.93
CA VAL A 40 3.90 -2.73 6.46
C VAL A 40 4.43 -4.10 6.08
N TRP A 41 3.83 -4.73 5.07
CA TRP A 41 4.15 -6.10 4.68
C TRP A 41 3.96 -6.32 3.19
N GLY A 42 4.58 -7.37 2.68
CA GLY A 42 4.46 -7.74 1.28
C GLY A 42 5.26 -9.00 0.95
N TRP A 43 5.60 -9.10 -0.32
CA TRP A 43 6.39 -10.18 -0.90
C TRP A 43 7.61 -9.61 -1.61
N ALA A 44 8.70 -10.36 -1.62
CA ALA A 44 9.95 -10.04 -2.30
C ALA A 44 10.76 -11.34 -2.50
N GLU A 45 11.96 -11.27 -3.10
CA GLU A 45 12.81 -12.45 -3.22
C GLU A 45 13.30 -12.92 -1.84
N ALA A 46 13.52 -14.23 -1.68
CA ALA A 46 14.05 -14.76 -0.44
C ALA A 46 15.39 -14.11 -0.07
N LYS A 47 15.49 -13.60 1.17
CA LYS A 47 16.66 -12.89 1.75
C LYS A 47 16.92 -11.49 1.20
N GLU A 48 16.08 -10.98 0.30
CA GLU A 48 16.13 -9.61 -0.19
C GLU A 48 16.05 -8.61 0.97
N ARG A 49 16.84 -7.54 0.90
CA ARG A 49 16.80 -6.45 1.89
C ARG A 49 15.72 -5.47 1.51
N ILE A 50 14.81 -5.20 2.43
CA ILE A 50 13.73 -4.23 2.25
C ILE A 50 13.91 -3.11 3.26
N THR A 51 13.80 -1.88 2.80
CA THR A 51 13.80 -0.66 3.61
C THR A 51 12.47 0.04 3.42
N VAL A 52 11.77 0.32 4.51
CA VAL A 52 10.50 1.06 4.50
C VAL A 52 10.73 2.41 5.17
N ARG A 53 10.32 3.49 4.52
CA ARG A 53 10.38 4.85 5.06
C ARG A 53 9.03 5.51 5.04
N PHE A 54 8.70 6.17 6.15
CA PHE A 54 7.47 6.94 6.26
C PHE A 54 7.60 7.99 7.37
N ALA A 55 7.20 9.23 7.10
CA ALA A 55 7.15 10.31 8.10
C ALA A 55 8.45 10.48 8.93
N GLY A 56 9.62 10.38 8.27
CA GLY A 56 10.93 10.48 8.93
C GLY A 56 11.39 9.22 9.67
N GLN A 57 10.57 8.17 9.69
CA GLN A 57 10.91 6.86 10.24
C GLN A 57 11.54 5.97 9.15
N GLU A 58 12.43 5.08 9.57
CA GLU A 58 13.05 4.07 8.71
C GLU A 58 13.05 2.72 9.43
N ALA A 59 12.56 1.67 8.76
CA ALA A 59 12.65 0.30 9.23
C ALA A 59 13.25 -0.60 8.13
N LYS A 60 14.15 -1.51 8.53
CA LYS A 60 14.79 -2.46 7.63
C LYS A 60 14.42 -3.88 7.99
N THR A 61 14.18 -4.70 6.99
CA THR A 61 13.91 -6.12 7.15
C THR A 61 14.51 -6.92 6.02
N ARG A 62 14.38 -8.24 6.13
CA ARG A 62 14.68 -9.15 5.03
C ARG A 62 13.49 -10.05 4.75
N ALA A 63 13.23 -10.30 3.48
CA ALA A 63 12.25 -11.29 3.09
C ALA A 63 12.69 -12.68 3.52
N ARG A 64 11.72 -13.42 4.06
CA ARG A 64 11.90 -14.79 4.54
C ARG A 64 12.10 -15.72 3.34
N ARG A 65 12.39 -17.00 3.63
CA ARG A 65 12.55 -18.03 2.59
C ARG A 65 11.28 -18.24 1.74
N ASP A 66 10.12 -17.91 2.29
CA ASP A 66 8.82 -17.94 1.59
C ASP A 66 8.49 -16.61 0.88
N GLY A 67 9.45 -15.69 0.77
CA GLY A 67 9.31 -14.38 0.14
C GLY A 67 8.54 -13.34 0.96
N ARG A 68 7.90 -13.74 2.07
CA ARG A 68 7.13 -12.82 2.90
C ARG A 68 8.03 -11.95 3.77
N TRP A 69 7.65 -10.69 3.91
CA TRP A 69 8.31 -9.76 4.81
C TRP A 69 7.30 -8.89 5.54
N LYS A 70 7.71 -8.36 6.69
CA LYS A 70 6.96 -7.36 7.43
C LYS A 70 7.90 -6.49 8.26
N VAL A 71 7.49 -5.25 8.49
CA VAL A 71 8.08 -4.30 9.43
C VAL A 71 6.99 -3.68 10.28
N LEU A 72 7.39 -3.18 11.44
CA LEU A 72 6.57 -2.33 12.30
C LEU A 72 7.26 -0.98 12.39
N LEU A 73 6.55 0.07 12.00
CA LEU A 73 6.96 1.44 12.24
C LEU A 73 6.28 1.93 13.54
N PRO A 74 6.99 2.68 14.40
CA PRO A 74 6.40 3.40 15.52
C PRO A 74 5.09 4.11 15.19
N ALA A 75 4.19 4.12 16.17
CA ALA A 75 2.91 4.81 16.08
C ALA A 75 3.11 6.30 15.79
N LEU A 76 2.16 6.88 15.06
CA LEU A 76 2.14 8.30 14.72
C LEU A 76 0.82 8.92 15.19
N PRO A 77 0.85 10.18 15.65
CA PRO A 77 -0.37 10.94 15.87
C PRO A 77 -1.07 11.22 14.54
N ALA A 78 -2.36 11.53 14.61
CA ALA A 78 -3.14 11.93 13.45
C ALA A 78 -2.51 13.14 12.74
N SER A 79 -2.48 13.09 11.41
CA SER A 79 -2.06 14.20 10.55
C SER A 79 -2.82 14.17 9.23
N ALA A 80 -3.39 15.33 8.87
CA ALA A 80 -4.03 15.55 7.58
C ALA A 80 -3.03 15.72 6.43
N GLU A 81 -1.75 15.95 6.75
CA GLU A 81 -0.68 16.09 5.77
C GLU A 81 -0.39 14.73 5.10
N GLY A 82 -0.56 14.70 3.78
CA GLY A 82 -0.18 13.54 2.98
C GLY A 82 1.34 13.46 2.87
N ARG A 83 1.90 12.29 3.17
CA ARG A 83 3.35 12.05 3.14
C ARG A 83 3.66 10.84 2.25
N PRO A 84 4.83 10.80 1.60
CA PRO A 84 5.24 9.64 0.84
C PRO A 84 5.58 8.48 1.78
N LEU A 85 5.11 7.28 1.43
CA LEU A 85 5.59 6.01 1.99
C LEU A 85 6.42 5.30 0.93
N SER A 86 7.71 5.10 1.19
CA SER A 86 8.60 4.39 0.27
C SER A 86 8.96 3.01 0.77
N VAL A 87 8.98 2.05 -0.15
CA VAL A 87 9.42 0.68 0.07
C VAL A 87 10.49 0.37 -0.97
N GLU A 88 11.74 0.25 -0.50
CA GLU A 88 12.90 0.01 -1.33
C GLU A 88 13.41 -1.42 -1.11
N GLY A 89 13.49 -2.19 -2.19
CA GLY A 89 14.24 -3.44 -2.27
C GLY A 89 15.08 -3.43 -3.55
N GLU A 90 14.90 -4.46 -4.38
CA GLU A 90 15.44 -4.50 -5.74
C GLU A 90 14.77 -3.53 -6.71
N ASN A 91 13.53 -3.13 -6.40
CA ASN A 91 12.85 -1.99 -6.99
C ASN A 91 12.30 -1.09 -5.87
N GLU A 92 11.91 0.10 -6.26
CA GLU A 92 11.26 1.06 -5.38
C GLU A 92 9.75 1.08 -5.66
N ILE A 93 8.96 1.11 -4.58
CA ILE A 93 7.53 1.45 -4.60
C ILE A 93 7.37 2.72 -3.78
N LEU A 94 6.81 3.75 -4.41
CA LEU A 94 6.47 5.01 -3.76
C LEU A 94 4.95 5.12 -3.74
N LEU A 95 4.37 5.28 -2.55
CA LEU A 95 2.96 5.60 -2.37
C LEU A 95 2.83 7.06 -1.97
N GLU A 96 2.06 7.80 -2.73
CA GLU A 96 1.86 9.23 -2.54
C GLU A 96 0.66 9.53 -1.65
N ASN A 97 0.70 10.68 -0.96
CA ASN A 97 -0.42 11.20 -0.17
C ASN A 97 -0.95 10.25 0.92
N VAL A 98 -0.06 9.46 1.54
CA VAL A 98 -0.43 8.59 2.67
C VAL A 98 -0.60 9.43 3.93
N ARG A 99 -1.78 9.35 4.56
CA ARG A 99 -2.15 10.11 5.78
C ARG A 99 -2.22 9.22 7.01
N VAL A 100 -2.25 9.82 8.20
CA VAL A 100 -2.45 9.10 9.46
C VAL A 100 -3.70 9.64 10.15
N GLY A 101 -4.66 8.79 10.48
CA GLY A 101 -5.92 9.19 11.09
C GLY A 101 -6.97 8.09 11.08
N ASP A 102 -8.17 8.46 11.51
CA ASP A 102 -9.36 7.60 11.47
C ASP A 102 -10.27 8.01 10.33
N VAL A 103 -10.88 7.01 9.69
CA VAL A 103 -11.89 7.22 8.66
C VAL A 103 -13.26 7.11 9.30
N TRP A 104 -13.92 8.25 9.49
CA TRP A 104 -15.30 8.31 9.98
C TRP A 104 -16.27 8.41 8.81
N LEU A 105 -17.12 7.40 8.65
CA LEU A 105 -18.24 7.48 7.72
C LEU A 105 -19.40 8.21 8.43
N CYS A 106 -19.55 9.51 8.17
CA CYS A 106 -20.68 10.29 8.68
C CYS A 106 -21.97 9.89 7.94
N GLY A 107 -22.63 8.83 8.42
CA GLY A 107 -23.95 8.42 7.94
C GLY A 107 -25.07 9.28 8.52
N GLY A 108 -25.64 10.17 7.71
CA GLY A 108 -27.00 10.69 7.92
C GLY A 108 -28.04 9.69 7.41
N GLN A 109 -29.23 9.64 8.03
CA GLN A 109 -30.30 8.72 7.64
C GLN A 109 -30.70 8.86 6.16
N SER A 110 -30.64 7.71 5.47
CA SER A 110 -31.41 7.24 4.30
C SER A 110 -31.30 7.95 2.93
N ASN A 111 -30.11 7.99 2.32
CA ASN A 111 -30.04 7.81 0.86
C ASN A 111 -29.00 6.78 0.43
N MET A 112 -28.94 5.67 1.18
CA MET A 112 -28.24 4.44 0.81
C MET A 112 -29.25 3.30 0.62
N ALA A 113 -30.20 3.46 -0.30
CA ALA A 113 -30.96 2.36 -0.91
C ALA A 113 -31.93 2.92 -1.95
N TRP A 114 -31.60 2.83 -3.23
CA TRP A 114 -32.51 2.24 -4.23
C TRP A 114 -31.84 2.11 -5.60
N ALA A 115 -31.81 0.89 -6.11
CA ALA A 115 -31.77 0.65 -7.55
C ALA A 115 -33.18 0.79 -8.13
N ALA A 116 -33.23 1.39 -9.32
CA ALA A 116 -34.33 1.43 -10.29
C ALA A 116 -35.58 2.30 -9.98
N SER A 117 -35.81 3.21 -10.93
CA SER A 117 -37.09 3.81 -11.35
C SER A 117 -37.88 4.63 -10.33
N GLY A 118 -37.70 5.94 -10.44
CA GLY A 118 -38.77 6.94 -10.50
C GLY A 118 -39.79 6.97 -9.36
N ILE A 119 -39.73 8.02 -8.55
CA ILE A 119 -40.89 8.85 -8.22
C ILE A 119 -40.37 10.13 -7.53
N TRP A 120 -40.61 11.24 -8.21
CA TRP A 120 -40.58 12.58 -7.64
C TRP A 120 -41.53 12.64 -6.45
N THR A 121 -41.12 13.20 -5.30
CA THR A 121 -41.89 14.21 -4.53
C THR A 121 -41.07 14.71 -3.32
N LYS A 122 -40.58 15.94 -3.50
CA LYS A 122 -40.62 17.09 -2.57
C LYS A 122 -39.81 17.06 -1.25
N CYS A 123 -38.80 17.94 -1.27
CA CYS A 123 -38.15 18.60 -0.14
C CYS A 123 -39.16 19.38 0.73
N THR A 124 -39.18 19.20 2.06
CA THR A 124 -39.61 20.21 3.07
C THR A 124 -39.13 19.82 4.49
N SER A 125 -38.38 20.74 5.11
CA SER A 125 -38.00 20.99 6.52
C SER A 125 -38.06 19.90 7.61
N MET A 126 -37.03 19.88 8.47
CA MET A 126 -37.11 20.42 9.84
C MET A 126 -35.74 20.40 10.54
N ALA A 127 -35.27 21.60 10.89
CA ALA A 127 -34.28 21.84 11.91
C ALA A 127 -35.01 21.87 13.26
N SER A 128 -34.60 21.04 14.23
CA SER A 128 -34.71 21.33 15.66
C SER A 128 -34.04 20.23 16.50
N GLY A 129 -33.07 20.63 17.31
CA GLY A 129 -32.71 19.92 18.54
C GLY A 129 -31.50 18.99 18.47
N TRP A 130 -30.30 19.57 18.47
CA TRP A 130 -29.13 18.91 19.08
C TRP A 130 -28.93 19.50 20.48
N PRO A 131 -28.71 18.68 21.53
CA PRO A 131 -28.27 19.15 22.84
C PRO A 131 -26.84 19.71 22.80
#